data_AF-J2VZW2-F1
#
_entry.id   AF-J2VZW2-F1
#
_cell.length_a   1.000
_cell.length_b   1.000
_cell.length_c   1.000
_cell.angle_alpha   90.00
_cell.angle_beta   90.00
_cell.angle_gamma   90.00
#
_symmetry.space_group_name_H-M   'P 1'
#
loop_
_entity.id
_entity.type
_entity.pdbx_description
1 polymer ?
#
loop_
_entity_poly.entity_id
_entity_poly.type
_entity_poly.pdbx_seq_one_letter_code
_entity_poly.pdbx_strand_id
1 'polypeptide(L)' 'MIYGNGAAMGFAPDQVDRMSFWQFRACIDGFNKANGGEETIPPPTDAEFDALLQGKPLNVD' A
#
# COMPACT_ATOMS: atom_id res chain seq x y z
N MET A 1 1.12 -9.17 9.99
CA MET A 1 0.30 -8.95 8.77
C MET A 1 0.71 -9.86 7.59
N ILE A 2 1.26 -11.07 7.80
CA ILE A 2 1.73 -11.91 6.67
C ILE A 2 0.55 -12.47 5.85
N TYR A 3 -0.36 -13.22 6.45
CA TYR A 3 -1.52 -13.76 5.72
C TYR A 3 -2.50 -12.69 5.20
N GLY A 4 -2.61 -11.55 5.90
CA GLY A 4 -3.43 -10.43 5.44
C GLY A 4 -2.89 -9.81 4.13
N ASN A 5 -1.58 -9.58 4.06
CA ASN A 5 -0.93 -9.13 2.83
C ASN A 5 -1.04 -10.19 1.72
N GLY A 6 -0.93 -11.48 2.08
CA GLY A 6 -1.16 -12.58 1.15
C GLY A 6 -2.55 -12.54 0.52
N ALA A 7 -3.59 -12.36 1.35
CA ALA A 7 -4.97 -12.25 0.88
C ALA A 7 -5.17 -11.02 -0.02
N ALA A 8 -4.59 -9.86 0.33
CA ALA A 8 -4.66 -8.64 -0.49
C ALA A 8 -4.00 -8.83 -1.88
N MET A 9 -2.94 -9.64 -1.95
CA MET A 9 -2.29 -10.03 -3.21
C MET A 9 -3.00 -11.17 -3.94
N GLY A 10 -4.05 -11.76 -3.37
CA GLY A 10 -4.81 -12.87 -3.96
C GLY A 10 -4.24 -14.26 -3.70
N PHE A 11 -3.32 -14.42 -2.75
CA PHE A 11 -2.78 -15.72 -2.36
C PHE A 11 -3.67 -16.43 -1.33
N ALA A 12 -3.79 -17.75 -1.49
CA ALA A 12 -4.32 -18.62 -0.45
C ALA A 12 -3.28 -18.84 0.68
N PRO A 13 -3.72 -19.15 1.93
CA PRO A 13 -2.80 -19.31 3.06
C PRO A 13 -1.70 -20.36 2.84
N ASP A 14 -2.02 -21.47 2.19
CA ASP A 14 -1.05 -22.55 1.89
C ASP A 14 0.03 -22.11 0.89
N GLN A 15 -0.30 -21.20 -0.04
CA GLN A 15 0.68 -20.60 -0.94
C GLN A 15 1.65 -19.70 -0.17
N VAL A 16 1.15 -18.96 0.83
CA VAL A 16 1.96 -18.14 1.72
C VAL A 16 2.89 -18.99 2.58
N ASP A 17 2.39 -20.10 3.14
CA ASP A 17 3.19 -21.01 3.98
C ASP A 17 4.35 -21.68 3.25
N ARG A 18 4.20 -21.89 1.94
CA ARG A 18 5.21 -22.53 1.09
C ARG A 18 6.34 -21.57 0.67
N MET A 19 6.16 -20.27 0.86
CA MET A 19 7.16 -19.27 0.51
C MET A 19 8.13 -19.01 1.66
N SER A 20 9.39 -18.76 1.32
CA SER A 20 10.30 -18.12 2.27
C SER A 20 9.89 -16.65 2.48
N PHE A 21 10.32 -16.06 3.60
CA PHE A 21 10.07 -14.63 3.83
C PHE A 21 10.64 -13.73 2.73
N TRP A 22 11.76 -14.13 2.13
CA TRP A 22 12.33 -13.39 1.00
C TRP A 22 11.43 -13.46 -0.24
N GLN A 23 10.91 -14.65 -0.58
CA GLN A 23 9.99 -14.82 -1.71
C GLN A 23 8.71 -14.01 -1.50
N PHE A 24 8.14 -14.09 -0.28
CA PHE A 24 6.94 -13.33 0.06
C PHE A 24 7.19 -11.81 -0.03
N ARG A 25 8.36 -11.34 0.41
CA ARG A 25 8.75 -9.93 0.28
C ARG A 25 8.85 -9.48 -1.18
N ALA A 26 9.44 -10.29 -2.05
CA ALA A 26 9.52 -9.98 -3.48
C ALA A 26 8.14 -9.86 -4.14
N CYS A 27 7.16 -10.68 -3.73
CA CYS A 27 5.77 -10.54 -4.19
C CYS A 27 5.14 -9.22 -3.72
N ILE A 28 5.38 -8.81 -2.47
CA ILE A 28 4.90 -7.51 -1.96
C ILE A 28 5.48 -6.36 -2.78
N ASP A 29 6.79 -6.40 -3.07
CA ASP A 29 7.44 -5.34 -3.85
C ASP A 29 6.84 -5.24 -5.26
N GLY A 30 6.66 -6.38 -5.94
CA GLY A 30 6.02 -6.42 -7.25
C GLY A 30 4.56 -5.93 -7.23
N PHE A 31 3.80 -6.32 -6.20
CA PHE A 31 2.42 -5.88 -6.03
C PHE A 31 2.33 -4.37 -5.79
N ASN A 32 3.16 -3.81 -4.92
CA ASN A 32 3.18 -2.37 -4.64
C ASN A 32 3.51 -1.58 -5.90
N LYS A 33 4.53 -2.00 -6.66
CA LYS A 33 4.89 -1.36 -7.93
C LYS A 33 3.76 -1.37 -8.94
N ALA A 34 3.01 -2.47 -9.04
CA ALA A 34 1.92 -2.61 -9.99
C ALA A 34 0.67 -1.79 -9.60
N ASN A 35 0.47 -1.52 -8.31
CA ASN A 35 -0.75 -0.93 -7.77
C ASN A 35 -0.55 0.49 -7.18
N GLY A 36 0.56 1.17 -7.49
CA GLY A 36 0.82 2.53 -7.00
C GLY A 36 1.19 2.62 -5.52
N GLY A 37 1.52 1.50 -4.87
CA GLY A 37 1.97 1.46 -3.48
C GLY A 37 3.38 2.02 -3.25
N GLU A 38 4.09 2.38 -4.31
CA GLU A 38 5.40 3.05 -4.25
C GLU A 38 5.28 4.59 -4.28
N GLU A 39 4.09 5.14 -4.57
CA GLU A 39 3.89 6.58 -4.59
C GLU A 39 3.75 7.12 -3.17
N THR A 40 4.87 7.57 -2.59
CA THR A 40 4.85 8.36 -1.37
C THR A 40 4.37 9.77 -1.67
N ILE A 41 3.08 10.01 -1.41
CA ILE A 41 2.53 11.36 -1.39
C ILE A 41 3.09 12.08 -0.15
N PRO A 42 3.66 13.29 -0.29
CA PRO A 42 4.10 14.05 0.87
C PRO A 42 2.94 14.31 1.84
N PRO A 43 3.20 14.42 3.15
CA PRO A 43 2.16 14.81 4.08
C PRO A 43 1.61 16.19 3.68
N PRO A 44 0.29 16.43 3.84
CA PRO A 44 -0.29 17.74 3.56
C PRO A 44 0.31 18.78 4.50
N THR A 45 0.42 20.01 4.02
CA THR A 45 0.63 21.20 4.87
C THR A 45 -0.56 21.40 5.81
N ASP A 46 -0.38 22.19 6.87
CA ASP A 46 -1.47 22.51 7.81
C ASP A 46 -2.70 23.11 7.08
N ALA A 47 -2.47 23.97 6.08
CA ALA A 47 -3.54 24.59 5.30
C ALA A 47 -4.30 23.57 4.41
N GLU A 48 -3.58 22.61 3.82
CA GLU A 48 -4.17 21.52 3.04
C GLU A 48 -4.95 20.55 3.93
N PHE A 49 -4.44 20.29 5.14
CA PHE A 49 -5.13 19.48 6.14
C PHE A 49 -6.42 20.16 6.62
N ASP A 50 -6.37 21.46 6.90
CA ASP A 50 -7.56 22.24 7.25
C ASP A 50 -8.60 22.27 6.11
N ALA A 51 -8.14 22.31 4.85
CA ALA A 51 -9.02 22.24 3.68
C ALA A 51 -9.72 20.87 3.56
N LEU A 52 -9.01 19.77 3.86
CA LEU A 52 -9.58 18.42 3.91
C LEU A 52 -10.68 18.29 4.97
N LEU A 53 -10.47 18.86 6.17
CA LEU A 53 -11.48 18.86 7.24
C LEU A 53 -12.76 19.63 6.85
N GLN A 54 -12.63 20.58 5.92
CA GLN A 54 -13.74 21.33 5.33
C GLN A 54 -14.35 20.65 4.09
N GLY A 55 -13.87 19.46 3.71
CA GLY A 55 -14.36 18.69 2.57
C GLY A 55 -13.91 19.19 1.21
N LYS A 56 -12.85 20.02 1.14
CA LYS A 56 -12.26 20.47 -0.13
C LYS A 56 -11.21 19.45 -0.61
N PRO A 57 -11.11 19.22 -1.92
CA PRO A 57 -10.07 18.34 -2.47
C PRO A 57 -8.68 18.96 -2.29
N LEU A 58 -7.67 18.10 -2.15
CA LEU A 58 -6.26 18.51 -2.22
C LEU A 58 -5.92 18.91 -3.66
N ASN A 59 -5.18 20.00 -3.80
CA ASN A 59 -4.58 20.36 -5.09
C ASN A 59 -3.21 19.66 -5.18
N VAL A 60 -3.23 18.41 -5.62
CA VAL A 60 -2.04 17.60 -5.87
C VAL A 60 -1.59 17.86 -7.31
N ASP A 61 -0.79 18.90 -7.50
CA ASP A 61 -0.01 19.17 -8.72
C ASP A 61 1.33 18.41 -8.70
#